data_AF-A0A7S2WAK1-F1
#
_entry.id   AF-A0A7S2WAK1-F1
#
_cell.length_a   1.000
_cell.length_b   1.000
_cell.length_c   1.000
_cell.angle_alpha   90.00
_cell.angle_beta   90.00
_cell.angle_gamma   90.00
#
_symmetry.space_group_name_H-M   'P 1'
#
loop_
_entity.id
_entity.type
_entity.pdbx_description
1 polymer ?
#
loop_
_entity_poly.entity_id
_entity_poly.type
_entity_poly.pdbx_seq_one_letter_code
_entity_poly.pdbx_strand_id
1 'polypeptide(L)'
;DQEQCTPKCCVKGEAGNIMPKGECIQVLEGEPVDVEECDPTCCELGGEYSETATFKCRQDGGVVITDQEQCTPVCCVIDATTANIMPRGQCTEVEKGKPLAVQKCDPKCCALDGEYFETSEILCEERGGTPLDQEQCTPKCCVKGEAGNIMPKGECIQVLEGEPVDVEECDPTCCELGGEYSETATFKCRQDGGVVITDQEQCTP
;
A
#
# COMPACT_ATOMS: atom_id res chain seq x y z
N ASP A 1 -20.71 18.15 -41.85
CA ASP A 1 -19.90 16.94 -41.63
C ASP A 1 -18.53 17.01 -42.29
N GLN A 2 -17.58 17.78 -41.74
CA GLN A 2 -16.18 17.81 -42.18
C GLN A 2 -15.20 17.74 -41.00
N GLU A 3 -15.59 17.04 -39.92
CA GLU A 3 -14.83 17.01 -38.66
C GLU A 3 -14.14 15.65 -38.38
N GLN A 4 -14.04 14.75 -39.36
CA GLN A 4 -13.59 13.37 -39.15
C GLN A 4 -12.29 12.95 -39.87
N CYS A 5 -11.51 13.88 -40.43
CA CYS A 5 -10.29 13.50 -41.17
C CYS A 5 -9.06 14.34 -40.82
N THR A 6 -8.92 14.78 -39.56
CA THR A 6 -7.62 15.27 -39.09
C THR A 6 -6.81 14.03 -38.71
N PRO A 7 -5.73 13.67 -39.45
CA PRO A 7 -4.92 12.54 -39.04
C PRO A 7 -4.37 12.86 -37.65
N LYS A 8 -4.36 11.87 -36.77
CA LYS A 8 -3.75 12.02 -35.45
C LYS A 8 -2.29 11.55 -35.56
N CYS A 9 -1.41 12.05 -34.71
CA CYS A 9 -0.01 11.61 -34.64
C CYS A 9 0.48 11.75 -33.20
N CYS A 10 1.55 11.03 -32.89
CA CYS A 10 2.31 11.19 -31.65
C CYS A 10 3.73 11.59 -32.00
N VAL A 11 4.41 12.29 -31.08
CA VAL A 11 5.77 12.76 -31.31
C VAL A 11 6.78 11.91 -30.55
N LYS A 12 7.87 11.59 -31.24
CA LYS A 12 9.06 10.92 -30.70
C LYS A 12 9.70 11.80 -29.62
N GLY A 13 9.50 11.48 -28.33
CA GLY A 13 10.21 12.15 -27.23
C GLY A 13 9.37 12.47 -25.98
N GLU A 14 8.04 12.55 -26.08
CA GLU A 14 7.16 12.74 -24.93
C GLU A 14 6.03 11.72 -24.96
N ALA A 15 5.74 11.12 -23.80
CA ALA A 15 4.75 10.09 -23.49
C ALA A 15 3.51 9.98 -24.41
N GLY A 16 3.67 9.46 -25.64
CA GLY A 16 2.60 8.97 -26.52
C GLY A 16 1.38 9.89 -26.72
N ASN A 17 1.48 11.20 -26.47
CA ASN A 17 0.31 12.07 -26.47
C ASN A 17 -0.25 12.21 -27.89
N ILE A 18 -1.50 11.77 -28.07
CA ILE A 18 -2.23 11.82 -29.34
C ILE A 18 -2.66 13.26 -29.59
N MET A 19 -2.12 13.89 -30.64
CA MET A 19 -2.44 15.26 -31.04
C MET A 19 -2.99 15.33 -32.47
N PRO A 20 -3.73 16.40 -32.84
CA PRO A 20 -4.09 16.67 -34.23
C PRO A 20 -2.83 16.90 -35.08
N LYS A 21 -2.76 16.37 -36.32
CA LYS A 21 -1.57 16.46 -37.19
C LYS A 21 -1.02 17.86 -37.45
N GLY A 22 -1.87 18.89 -37.39
CA GLY A 22 -1.43 20.29 -37.49
C GLY A 22 -0.52 20.73 -36.33
N GLU A 23 -0.72 20.14 -35.15
CA GLU A 23 0.02 20.46 -33.92
C GLU A 23 1.30 19.63 -33.78
N CYS A 24 1.36 18.39 -34.29
CA CYS A 24 2.63 17.62 -34.31
C CYS A 24 3.75 18.33 -35.08
N ILE A 25 3.42 18.99 -36.20
CA ILE A 25 4.42 19.64 -37.07
C ILE A 25 4.94 20.95 -36.44
N GLN A 26 4.14 21.58 -35.57
CA GLN A 26 4.47 22.88 -34.97
C GLN A 26 5.05 22.80 -33.55
N VAL A 27 4.77 21.73 -32.79
CA VAL A 27 5.05 21.71 -31.34
C VAL A 27 6.35 21.01 -30.97
N LEU A 28 6.88 20.04 -31.74
CA LEU A 28 8.10 19.30 -31.35
C LEU A 28 8.88 18.79 -32.57
N GLU A 29 10.22 18.82 -32.51
CA GLU A 29 11.17 18.42 -33.56
C GLU A 29 11.17 16.90 -33.91
N GLY A 30 10.01 16.24 -33.97
CA GLY A 30 9.90 14.80 -34.21
C GLY A 30 9.14 14.43 -35.49
N GLU A 31 9.48 13.27 -36.06
CA GLU A 31 8.77 12.72 -37.22
C GLU A 31 7.37 12.22 -36.82
N PRO A 32 6.32 12.52 -37.61
CA PRO A 32 4.97 12.03 -37.33
C PRO A 32 4.91 10.51 -37.55
N VAL A 33 4.34 9.79 -36.59
CA VAL A 33 4.03 8.35 -36.70
C VAL A 33 2.53 8.11 -36.93
N ASP A 34 2.18 6.97 -37.51
CA ASP A 34 0.79 6.55 -37.71
C ASP A 34 0.06 6.35 -36.37
N VAL A 35 -1.26 6.57 -36.37
CA VAL A 35 -2.09 6.52 -35.15
C VAL A 35 -2.04 5.15 -34.48
N GLU A 36 -1.97 4.07 -35.25
CA GLU A 36 -1.88 2.70 -34.72
C GLU A 36 -0.58 2.47 -33.93
N GLU A 37 0.48 3.24 -34.22
CA GLU A 37 1.74 3.16 -33.49
C GLU A 37 1.72 3.94 -32.17
N CYS A 38 0.69 4.77 -31.96
CA CYS A 38 0.44 5.51 -30.72
C CYS A 38 -0.28 4.67 -29.66
N ASP A 39 -0.98 3.61 -30.05
CA ASP A 39 -1.75 2.82 -29.11
C ASP A 39 -0.81 2.19 -28.08
N PRO A 40 -1.16 2.26 -26.77
CA PRO A 40 -0.38 1.63 -25.73
C PRO A 40 -0.39 0.12 -25.95
N THR A 41 0.81 -0.45 -25.98
CA THR A 41 1.03 -1.89 -26.07
C THR A 41 1.97 -2.32 -24.96
N CYS A 42 1.85 -3.57 -24.56
CA CYS A 42 2.86 -4.22 -23.76
C CYS A 42 4.19 -4.29 -24.51
N CYS A 43 5.25 -3.80 -23.88
CA CYS A 43 6.61 -3.77 -24.40
C CYS A 43 7.55 -4.47 -23.42
N GLU A 44 8.38 -5.37 -23.95
CA GLU A 44 9.50 -5.97 -23.22
C GLU A 44 10.79 -5.26 -23.62
N LEU A 45 11.54 -4.75 -22.65
CA LEU A 45 12.84 -4.13 -22.85
C LEU A 45 13.82 -4.61 -21.78
N GLY A 46 14.73 -5.50 -22.15
CA GLY A 46 15.79 -5.96 -21.25
C GLY A 46 15.26 -6.81 -20.09
N GLY A 47 14.19 -7.57 -20.31
CA GLY A 47 13.50 -8.38 -19.29
C GLY A 47 12.45 -7.61 -18.49
N GLU A 48 12.26 -6.30 -18.75
CA GLU A 48 11.22 -5.52 -18.10
C GLU A 48 9.99 -5.35 -18.99
N TYR A 49 8.80 -5.53 -18.41
CA TYR A 49 7.53 -5.41 -19.12
C TYR A 49 6.84 -4.10 -18.71
N SER A 50 6.45 -3.28 -19.67
CA SER A 50 5.75 -2.02 -19.41
C SER A 50 4.78 -1.67 -20.54
N GLU A 51 3.70 -0.96 -20.21
CA GLU A 51 2.82 -0.39 -21.21
C GLU A 51 3.41 0.90 -21.76
N THR A 52 3.61 0.95 -23.08
CA THR A 52 4.14 2.13 -23.78
C THR A 52 3.62 2.16 -25.21
N ALA A 53 3.78 3.29 -25.90
CA ALA A 53 3.39 3.36 -27.32
C ALA A 53 4.24 2.39 -28.17
N THR A 54 3.63 1.76 -29.17
CA THR A 54 4.28 0.79 -30.06
C THR A 54 5.57 1.34 -30.70
N PHE A 55 5.54 2.60 -31.19
CA PHE A 55 6.74 3.21 -31.78
C PHE A 55 7.87 3.36 -30.76
N LYS A 56 7.54 3.71 -29.50
CA LYS A 56 8.51 3.96 -28.44
C LYS A 56 9.17 2.66 -28.02
N CYS A 57 8.38 1.59 -27.90
CA CYS A 57 8.92 0.25 -27.67
C CYS A 57 9.99 -0.11 -28.71
N ARG A 58 9.65 0.02 -30.01
CA ARG A 58 10.59 -0.30 -31.10
C ARG A 58 11.79 0.64 -31.15
N GLN A 59 11.59 1.93 -30.90
CA GLN A 59 12.66 2.94 -30.87
C GLN A 59 13.69 2.63 -29.79
N ASP A 60 13.23 2.24 -28.61
CA ASP A 60 14.07 1.93 -27.47
C ASP A 60 14.71 0.52 -27.60
N GLY A 61 14.45 -0.19 -28.70
CA GLY A 61 14.98 -1.52 -29.00
C GLY A 61 14.21 -2.67 -28.34
N GLY A 62 13.03 -2.38 -27.78
CA GLY A 62 12.15 -3.34 -27.13
C GLY A 62 11.32 -4.16 -28.11
N VAL A 63 10.74 -5.23 -27.58
CA VAL A 63 9.87 -6.17 -28.29
C VAL A 63 8.43 -5.88 -27.94
N VAL A 64 7.60 -5.65 -28.96
CA VAL A 64 6.16 -5.48 -28.78
C VAL A 64 5.54 -6.85 -28.49
N ILE A 65 4.96 -6.98 -27.30
CA ILE A 65 4.32 -8.21 -26.84
C ILE A 65 2.86 -8.21 -27.28
N THR A 66 2.46 -9.25 -28.00
CA THR A 66 1.08 -9.39 -28.50
C THR A 66 0.09 -9.78 -27.42
N ASP A 67 0.57 -10.51 -26.40
CA ASP A 67 -0.19 -10.84 -25.20
C ASP A 67 -0.11 -9.68 -24.19
N GLN A 68 -1.14 -8.83 -24.18
CA GLN A 68 -1.22 -7.67 -23.28
C GLN A 68 -1.28 -8.08 -21.80
N GLU A 69 -1.67 -9.33 -21.48
CA GLU A 69 -1.71 -9.80 -20.09
C GLU A 69 -0.31 -9.77 -19.44
N GLN A 70 0.76 -9.84 -20.23
CA GLN A 70 2.14 -9.83 -19.73
C GLN A 70 2.49 -8.52 -19.01
N CYS A 71 1.88 -7.40 -19.39
CA CYS A 71 2.06 -6.11 -18.73
C CYS A 71 1.05 -5.82 -17.62
N THR A 72 0.04 -6.69 -17.45
CA THR A 72 -0.95 -6.52 -16.38
C THR A 72 -0.26 -6.70 -15.02
N PRO A 73 -0.43 -5.76 -14.06
CA PRO A 73 0.12 -5.91 -12.72
C PRO A 73 -0.54 -7.09 -12.03
N VAL A 74 0.27 -7.93 -11.37
CA VAL A 74 -0.16 -9.08 -10.58
C VAL A 74 0.52 -9.07 -9.22
N CYS A 75 -0.09 -9.74 -8.25
CA CYS A 75 0.64 -10.10 -7.04
C CYS A 75 1.54 -11.30 -7.38
N CYS A 76 2.85 -11.07 -7.45
CA CYS A 76 3.82 -12.11 -7.71
C CYS A 76 4.36 -12.68 -6.41
N VAL A 77 4.01 -13.93 -6.11
CA VAL A 77 4.51 -14.65 -4.95
C VAL A 77 5.72 -15.48 -5.37
N ILE A 78 6.85 -15.26 -4.70
CA ILE A 78 8.12 -15.93 -5.01
C ILE A 78 8.38 -17.06 -3.99
N ASP A 79 8.13 -16.76 -2.72
CA ASP A 79 8.24 -17.71 -1.61
C ASP A 79 7.32 -17.28 -0.45
N ALA A 80 7.38 -18.02 0.66
CA ALA A 80 6.55 -17.79 1.85
C ALA A 80 6.82 -16.46 2.58
N THR A 81 7.82 -15.69 2.15
CA THR A 81 8.20 -14.39 2.73
C THR A 81 8.19 -13.24 1.73
N THR A 82 8.09 -13.54 0.44
CA THR A 82 8.29 -12.57 -0.62
C THR A 82 7.12 -12.57 -1.59
N ALA A 83 6.38 -11.46 -1.60
CA ALA A 83 5.36 -11.16 -2.60
C ALA A 83 5.45 -9.68 -2.99
N ASN A 84 5.39 -9.40 -4.30
CA ASN A 84 5.50 -8.03 -4.83
C ASN A 84 4.51 -7.81 -5.97
N ILE A 85 4.07 -6.57 -6.16
CA ILE A 85 3.32 -6.19 -7.36
C ILE A 85 4.31 -5.98 -8.51
N MET A 86 4.14 -6.73 -9.59
CA MET A 86 4.92 -6.58 -10.82
C MET A 86 4.09 -7.03 -12.03
N PRO A 87 4.46 -6.66 -13.26
CA PRO A 87 3.90 -7.23 -14.48
C PRO A 87 3.88 -8.76 -14.47
N ARG A 88 2.82 -9.34 -15.04
CA ARG A 88 2.65 -10.80 -15.14
C ARG A 88 3.82 -11.49 -15.81
N GLY A 89 4.35 -10.92 -16.90
CA GLY A 89 5.49 -11.47 -17.64
C GLY A 89 6.74 -11.55 -16.78
N GLN A 90 7.07 -10.46 -16.09
CA GLN A 90 8.17 -10.45 -15.11
C GLN A 90 7.96 -11.53 -14.05
N CYS A 91 6.74 -11.66 -13.50
CA CYS A 91 6.46 -12.67 -12.49
C CYS A 91 6.70 -14.10 -13.00
N THR A 92 6.30 -14.40 -14.24
CA THR A 92 6.48 -15.74 -14.81
C THR A 92 7.94 -16.08 -15.15
N GLU A 93 8.80 -15.07 -15.29
CA GLU A 93 10.23 -15.26 -15.50
C GLU A 93 11.01 -15.48 -14.19
N VAL A 94 10.48 -15.02 -13.06
CA VAL A 94 11.08 -15.28 -11.74
C VAL A 94 10.98 -16.76 -11.40
N GLU A 95 12.08 -17.36 -10.93
CA GLU A 95 12.08 -18.74 -10.46
C GLU A 95 11.05 -18.93 -9.33
N LYS A 96 10.06 -19.81 -9.54
CA LYS A 96 8.89 -20.05 -8.67
C LYS A 96 7.87 -18.91 -8.59
N GLY A 97 8.00 -17.86 -9.39
CA GLY A 97 7.04 -16.77 -9.45
C GLY A 97 5.64 -17.28 -9.80
N LYS A 98 4.69 -17.03 -8.90
CA LYS A 98 3.28 -17.41 -9.04
C LYS A 98 2.44 -16.14 -9.18
N PRO A 99 1.92 -15.83 -10.38
CA PRO A 99 1.08 -14.66 -10.59
C PRO A 99 -0.31 -14.91 -10.01
N LEU A 100 -0.73 -14.04 -9.09
CA LEU A 100 -2.06 -14.01 -8.47
C LEU A 100 -2.73 -12.66 -8.72
N ALA A 101 -4.03 -12.57 -8.39
CA ALA A 101 -4.74 -11.31 -8.41
C ALA A 101 -4.05 -10.28 -7.50
N VAL A 102 -3.96 -9.01 -7.92
CA VAL A 102 -3.27 -7.92 -7.20
C VAL A 102 -3.71 -7.83 -5.74
N GLN A 103 -5.00 -8.05 -5.48
CA GLN A 103 -5.58 -7.95 -4.14
C GLN A 103 -4.98 -8.95 -3.14
N LYS A 104 -4.35 -10.04 -3.60
CA LYS A 104 -3.66 -10.98 -2.73
C LYS A 104 -2.39 -10.41 -2.09
N CYS A 105 -1.85 -9.33 -2.64
CA CYS A 105 -0.74 -8.57 -2.09
C CYS A 105 -1.22 -7.37 -1.24
N ASP A 106 -2.53 -7.12 -1.14
CA ASP A 106 -3.04 -6.04 -0.29
C ASP A 106 -2.63 -6.29 1.17
N PRO A 107 -2.15 -5.26 1.87
CA PRO A 107 -1.74 -5.39 3.26
C PRO A 107 -2.94 -5.78 4.14
N LYS A 108 -2.72 -6.76 5.00
CA LYS A 108 -3.64 -7.28 6.01
C LYS A 108 -2.91 -7.40 7.33
N CYS A 109 -3.69 -7.45 8.41
CA CYS A 109 -3.14 -7.91 9.67
C CYS A 109 -3.01 -9.43 9.62
N CYS A 110 -1.90 -9.99 10.09
CA CYS A 110 -1.69 -11.43 10.19
C CYS A 110 -1.51 -11.82 11.65
N ALA A 111 -2.30 -12.79 12.09
CA ALA A 111 -2.12 -13.45 13.37
C ALA A 111 -1.36 -14.78 13.17
N LEU A 112 -0.22 -14.93 13.84
CA LEU A 112 0.60 -16.14 13.80
C LEU A 112 1.24 -16.36 15.17
N ASP A 113 1.01 -17.53 15.77
CA ASP A 113 1.58 -17.91 17.06
C ASP A 113 1.38 -16.88 18.20
N GLY A 114 0.28 -16.13 18.16
CA GLY A 114 -0.04 -15.08 19.14
C GLY A 114 0.55 -13.71 18.82
N GLU A 115 1.38 -13.60 17.79
CA GLU A 115 1.90 -12.32 17.29
C GLU A 115 0.98 -11.74 16.20
N TYR A 116 0.99 -10.41 16.10
CA TYR A 116 0.19 -9.65 15.15
C TYR A 116 1.09 -8.69 14.38
N PHE A 117 1.13 -8.83 13.05
CA PHE A 117 1.96 -7.98 12.19
C PHE A 117 1.31 -7.75 10.83
N GLU A 118 1.69 -6.66 10.16
CA GLU A 118 1.19 -6.35 8.82
C GLU A 118 1.97 -7.12 7.74
N THR A 119 1.25 -7.81 6.86
CA THR A 119 1.80 -8.49 5.68
C THR A 119 0.68 -8.69 4.65
N SER A 120 0.96 -9.22 3.47
CA SER A 120 -0.11 -9.54 2.52
C SER A 120 -0.90 -10.78 2.93
N GLU A 121 -2.16 -10.85 2.50
CA GLU A 121 -3.04 -12.00 2.78
C GLU A 121 -2.36 -13.33 2.43
N ILE A 122 -1.77 -13.41 1.24
CA ILE A 122 -1.14 -14.66 0.77
C ILE A 122 0.09 -15.04 1.58
N LEU A 123 0.92 -14.09 1.99
CA LEU A 123 2.10 -14.38 2.80
C LEU A 123 1.71 -14.81 4.22
N CYS A 124 0.62 -14.27 4.75
CA CYS A 124 0.06 -14.74 6.01
C CYS A 124 -0.38 -16.21 5.92
N GLU A 125 -1.17 -16.54 4.89
CA GLU A 125 -1.68 -17.90 4.66
C GLU A 125 -0.56 -18.93 4.42
N GLU A 126 0.46 -18.60 3.60
CA GLU A 126 1.59 -19.48 3.30
C GLU A 126 2.46 -19.77 4.54
N ARG A 127 2.49 -18.85 5.51
CA ARG A 127 3.17 -19.05 6.80
C ARG A 127 2.30 -19.79 7.83
N GLY A 128 1.08 -20.18 7.47
CA GLY A 128 0.11 -20.82 8.38
C GLY A 128 -0.58 -19.83 9.33
N GLY A 129 -0.45 -18.53 9.08
CA GLY A 129 -1.13 -17.48 9.82
C GLY A 129 -2.58 -17.30 9.39
N THR A 130 -3.34 -16.54 10.18
CA THR A 130 -4.72 -16.16 9.87
C THR A 130 -4.76 -14.69 9.46
N PRO A 131 -5.16 -14.36 8.21
CA PRO A 131 -5.37 -12.99 7.81
C PRO A 131 -6.61 -12.42 8.50
N LEU A 132 -6.47 -11.20 9.03
CA LEU A 132 -7.48 -10.47 9.78
C LEU A 132 -7.68 -9.09 9.18
N ASP A 133 -8.75 -8.42 9.62
CA ASP A 133 -8.94 -7.00 9.35
C ASP A 133 -7.75 -6.19 9.89
N GLN A 134 -7.35 -5.17 9.13
CA GLN A 134 -6.18 -4.36 9.44
C GLN A 134 -6.27 -3.67 10.81
N GLU A 135 -7.48 -3.42 11.30
CA GLU A 135 -7.73 -2.87 12.62
C GLU A 135 -7.13 -3.73 13.75
N GLN A 136 -6.96 -5.05 13.56
CA GLN A 136 -6.37 -5.94 14.57
C GLN A 136 -4.89 -5.67 14.81
N CYS A 137 -4.18 -5.14 13.81
CA CYS A 137 -2.78 -4.74 13.93
C CYS A 137 -2.62 -3.28 14.35
N THR A 138 -3.74 -2.52 14.42
CA THR A 138 -3.69 -1.13 14.86
C THR A 138 -3.25 -1.07 16.33
N PRO A 139 -2.21 -0.27 16.65
CA PRO A 139 -1.79 -0.08 18.03
C PRO A 139 -2.92 0.51 18.88
N LYS A 140 -3.14 -0.08 20.04
CA LYS A 140 -4.09 0.36 21.06
C LYS A 140 -3.41 0.34 22.42
N CYS A 141 -3.87 1.19 23.33
CA CYS A 141 -3.52 1.05 24.74
C CYS A 141 -4.31 -0.14 25.30
N CYS A 142 -3.60 -1.22 25.63
CA CYS A 142 -4.21 -2.42 26.20
C CYS A 142 -4.27 -2.32 27.71
N VAL A 143 -5.48 -2.19 28.26
CA VAL A 143 -5.71 -2.07 29.70
C VAL A 143 -6.06 -3.43 30.29
N LYS A 144 -5.26 -3.89 31.25
CA LYS A 144 -5.56 -5.07 32.08
C LYS A 144 -5.23 -4.78 33.54
N GLY A 145 -6.26 -4.59 34.36
CA GLY A 145 -6.08 -4.16 35.74
C GLY A 145 -5.49 -2.75 35.80
N GLU A 146 -4.37 -2.60 36.51
CA GLU A 146 -3.70 -1.31 36.69
C GLU A 146 -2.59 -1.01 35.65
N ALA A 147 -2.34 -1.93 34.71
CA ALA A 147 -1.30 -1.78 33.70
C ALA A 147 -1.92 -1.45 32.33
N GLY A 148 -1.33 -0.48 31.64
CA GLY A 148 -1.59 -0.15 30.24
C GLY A 148 -0.33 -0.34 29.42
N ASN A 149 -0.40 -1.06 28.31
CA ASN A 149 0.71 -1.23 27.37
C ASN A 149 0.23 -0.99 25.95
N ILE A 150 1.03 -0.30 25.13
CA ILE A 150 0.71 -0.11 23.71
C ILE A 150 1.08 -1.38 22.94
N MET A 151 0.10 -1.97 22.27
CA MET A 151 0.27 -3.18 21.46
C MET A 151 -0.84 -3.31 20.42
N PRO A 152 -0.73 -4.23 19.44
CA PRO A 152 -1.81 -4.51 18.49
C PRO A 152 -3.14 -4.82 19.19
N LYS A 153 -4.25 -4.29 18.65
CA LYS A 153 -5.62 -4.54 19.16
C LYS A 153 -5.90 -6.04 19.32
N GLY A 154 -5.53 -6.85 18.33
CA GLY A 154 -5.75 -8.29 18.36
C GLY A 154 -4.96 -8.97 19.47
N GLU A 155 -3.71 -8.56 19.69
CA GLU A 155 -2.86 -9.05 20.78
C GLU A 155 -3.48 -8.72 22.14
N CYS A 156 -3.96 -7.48 22.31
CA CYS A 156 -4.62 -7.07 23.53
C CYS A 156 -5.82 -7.96 23.89
N ILE A 157 -6.69 -8.22 22.92
CA ILE A 157 -7.92 -9.00 23.13
C ILE A 157 -7.60 -10.48 23.34
N GLN A 158 -6.77 -11.07 22.48
CA GLN A 158 -6.61 -12.53 22.40
C GLN A 158 -5.51 -13.06 23.32
N VAL A 159 -4.43 -12.31 23.54
CA VAL A 159 -3.28 -12.75 24.34
C VAL A 159 -3.39 -12.24 25.77
N LEU A 160 -3.69 -10.95 25.93
CA LEU A 160 -3.80 -10.35 27.25
C LEU A 160 -5.21 -10.39 27.83
N GLU A 161 -6.26 -10.68 27.06
CA GLU A 161 -7.65 -10.55 27.54
C GLU A 161 -7.92 -9.15 28.15
N GLY A 162 -7.25 -8.13 27.60
CA GLY A 162 -7.37 -6.74 28.03
C GLY A 162 -8.44 -5.98 27.25
N GLU A 163 -8.73 -4.78 27.71
CA GLU A 163 -9.59 -3.83 27.01
C GLU A 163 -8.74 -2.91 26.12
N PRO A 164 -8.90 -2.96 24.79
CA PRO A 164 -8.19 -2.06 23.89
C PRO A 164 -8.89 -0.71 23.85
N VAL A 165 -8.20 0.32 24.31
CA VAL A 165 -8.64 1.72 24.23
C VAL A 165 -7.66 2.53 23.37
N ASP A 166 -8.00 3.79 23.09
CA ASP A 166 -7.14 4.64 22.25
C ASP A 166 -5.76 4.84 22.89
N VAL A 167 -4.73 4.99 22.06
CA VAL A 167 -3.33 5.03 22.52
C VAL A 167 -3.08 6.14 23.55
N GLU A 168 -3.79 7.26 23.41
CA GLU A 168 -3.76 8.42 24.31
C GLU A 168 -4.18 8.07 25.75
N GLU A 169 -4.93 6.98 25.93
CA GLU A 169 -5.33 6.52 27.25
C GLU A 169 -4.13 6.00 28.06
N CYS A 170 -3.07 5.52 27.40
CA CYS A 170 -1.81 5.12 28.05
C CYS A 170 -0.87 6.30 28.30
N ASP A 171 -1.15 7.49 27.75
CA ASP A 171 -0.27 8.63 27.92
C ASP A 171 -0.27 9.11 29.38
N PRO A 172 0.90 9.51 29.92
CA PRO A 172 0.97 10.11 31.22
C PRO A 172 0.23 11.45 31.23
N THR A 173 -0.61 11.64 32.23
CA THR A 173 -1.42 12.84 32.40
C THR A 173 -1.47 13.25 33.87
N CYS A 174 -1.79 14.51 34.11
CA CYS A 174 -2.02 15.01 35.45
C CYS A 174 -3.41 14.58 35.92
N CYS A 175 -3.48 13.87 37.03
CA CYS A 175 -4.71 13.36 37.60
C CYS A 175 -5.00 14.00 38.96
N GLU A 176 -6.16 14.64 39.08
CA GLU A 176 -6.69 15.10 40.37
C GLU A 176 -7.60 14.02 40.96
N LEU A 177 -7.24 13.50 42.14
CA LEU A 177 -8.05 12.54 42.88
C LEU A 177 -8.18 13.00 44.33
N GLY A 178 -9.41 13.33 44.75
CA GLY A 178 -9.68 13.75 46.14
C GLY A 178 -8.94 15.03 46.58
N GLY A 179 -8.56 15.89 45.62
CA GLY A 179 -7.80 17.12 45.86
C GLY A 179 -6.27 16.94 45.89
N GLU A 180 -5.78 15.74 45.64
CA GLU A 180 -4.36 15.45 45.41
C GLU A 180 -4.07 15.32 43.91
N TYR A 181 -2.89 15.77 43.48
CA TYR A 181 -2.45 15.74 42.09
C TYR A 181 -1.33 14.74 41.92
N SER A 182 -1.43 13.88 40.90
CA SER A 182 -0.38 12.90 40.58
C SER A 182 -0.29 12.64 39.08
N GLU A 183 0.90 12.29 38.60
CA GLU A 183 1.10 11.88 37.21
C GLU A 183 0.79 10.39 37.08
N THR A 184 -0.16 10.03 36.21
CA THR A 184 -0.54 8.64 35.93
C THR A 184 -1.11 8.52 34.52
N ALA A 185 -1.33 7.30 34.03
CA ALA A 185 -1.94 7.10 32.72
C ALA A 185 -3.38 7.64 32.69
N THR A 186 -3.80 8.20 31.55
CA THR A 186 -5.16 8.75 31.36
C THR A 186 -6.27 7.75 31.73
N PHE A 187 -6.15 6.48 31.31
CA PHE A 187 -7.14 5.46 31.66
C PHE A 187 -7.20 5.24 33.18
N LYS A 188 -6.05 5.21 33.85
CA LYS A 188 -5.94 4.92 35.28
C LYS A 188 -6.57 6.05 36.08
N CYS A 189 -6.29 7.30 35.70
CA CYS A 189 -6.93 8.46 36.31
C CYS A 189 -8.46 8.34 36.29
N ARG A 190 -9.04 8.01 35.13
CA ARG A 190 -10.48 7.85 34.98
C ARG A 190 -11.03 6.63 35.73
N GLN A 191 -10.30 5.52 35.73
CA GLN A 191 -10.67 4.29 36.43
C GLN A 191 -10.75 4.51 37.95
N ASP A 192 -9.81 5.29 38.49
CA ASP A 192 -9.77 5.65 39.91
C ASP A 192 -10.81 6.73 40.30
N GLY A 193 -11.55 7.25 39.31
CA GLY A 193 -12.55 8.32 39.51
C GLY A 193 -11.95 9.72 39.59
N GLY A 194 -10.70 9.87 39.16
CA GLY A 194 -10.00 11.15 39.08
C GLY A 194 -10.39 11.96 37.85
N VAL A 195 -10.00 13.24 37.87
CA VAL A 195 -10.21 14.20 36.78
C VAL A 195 -8.88 14.44 36.07
N VAL A 196 -8.90 14.28 34.75
CA VAL A 196 -7.73 14.56 33.90
C VAL A 196 -7.57 16.07 33.76
N ILE A 197 -6.44 16.59 34.21
CA ILE A 197 -6.12 18.02 34.19
C ILE A 197 -5.22 18.28 32.97
N THR A 198 -5.66 19.17 32.08
CA THR A 198 -4.90 19.55 30.88
C THR A 198 -3.79 20.57 31.17
N ASP A 199 -3.82 21.19 32.34
CA ASP A 199 -2.82 22.16 32.81
C ASP A 199 -1.73 21.45 33.61
N GLN A 200 -0.60 21.15 32.96
CA GLN A 200 0.50 20.39 33.55
C GLN A 200 1.24 21.14 34.67
N GLU A 201 1.05 22.46 34.81
CA GLU A 201 1.67 23.22 35.91
C GLU A 201 1.19 22.74 37.29
N GLN A 202 0.00 22.12 37.38
CA GLN A 202 -0.57 21.63 38.64
C GLN A 202 0.00 20.29 39.12
N CYS A 203 0.66 19.52 38.24
CA CYS A 203 1.34 18.27 38.61
C CYS A 203 2.85 18.43 38.79
N THR A 204 3.36 19.65 38.69
CA THR A 204 4.77 19.93 38.96
C THR A 204 4.94 20.17 40.47
N PRO A 205 5.82 19.42 41.19
CA PRO A 205 6.01 19.58 42.63
C PRO A 205 6.58 20.95 43.04
#